data_AF-A0A3B9HIK1-F1
#
_entry.id   AF-A0A3B9HIK1-F1
#
_cell.length_a   1.000
_cell.length_b   1.000
_cell.length_c   1.000
_cell.angle_alpha   90.00
_cell.angle_beta   90.00
_cell.angle_gamma   90.00
#
_symmetry.space_group_name_H-M   'P 1'
#
loop_
_entity.id
_entity.type
_entity.pdbx_description
1 polymer ?
#
loop_
_entity_poly.entity_id
_entity_poly.type
_entity_poly.pdbx_seq_one_letter_code
_entity_poly.pdbx_strand_id
1 'polypeptide(L)'
;MVIASYISLPGSTEVMDGLRLLGCPYTKSDCLQHCGNRSSGERPCDSYALGLLDRDVFGKRLSGGQRTEIFGSSSELVKSYYEDNEVRFFYVNTGDEIARVEMPKWVAEDESSVSLVHSLVADQCRLGSGYPACLMEAHEQAVISTSDRSYFLNLLEEVLEGQNMRFYTSRKDHSKRIRWL
;
A
#
# COMPACT_ATOMS: atom_id res chain seq x y z
N MET A 1 -2.78 -7.67 20.46
CA MET A 1 -3.28 -7.77 19.07
C MET A 1 -2.37 -6.91 18.22
N VAL A 2 -1.92 -7.39 17.05
CA VAL A 2 -0.98 -6.67 16.19
C VAL A 2 -1.60 -6.56 14.80
N ILE A 3 -1.48 -5.39 14.18
CA ILE A 3 -1.97 -5.13 12.82
C ILE A 3 -0.92 -4.36 12.03
N ALA A 4 -0.73 -4.74 10.78
CA ALA A 4 0.16 -4.03 9.86
C ALA A 4 -0.36 -4.14 8.42
N SER A 5 -0.05 -3.14 7.61
CA SER A 5 -0.19 -3.17 6.15
C SER A 5 1.16 -3.48 5.51
N TYR A 6 1.11 -3.98 4.28
CA TYR A 6 2.29 -4.26 3.47
C TYR A 6 2.13 -3.60 2.10
N ILE A 7 3.15 -2.87 1.68
CA ILE A 7 3.22 -2.21 0.39
C ILE A 7 4.47 -2.72 -0.33
N SER A 8 4.24 -3.50 -1.39
CA SER A 8 5.28 -3.96 -2.31
C SER A 8 5.83 -2.79 -3.12
N LEU A 9 7.14 -2.80 -3.36
CA LEU A 9 7.88 -1.84 -4.18
C LEU A 9 7.38 -0.39 -4.03
N PRO A 10 7.41 0.21 -2.83
CA PRO A 10 6.77 1.48 -2.54
C PRO A 10 7.43 2.61 -3.35
N GLY A 11 6.61 3.53 -3.88
CA GLY A 11 7.05 4.71 -4.62
C GLY A 11 7.23 5.96 -3.76
N SER A 12 7.42 5.80 -2.45
CA SER A 12 7.49 6.93 -1.51
C SER A 12 8.85 7.62 -1.51
N THR A 13 8.83 8.88 -1.10
CA THR A 13 10.01 9.74 -0.91
C THR A 13 10.03 10.38 0.48
N GLU A 14 9.31 9.84 1.48
CA GLU A 14 9.12 10.52 2.77
C GLU A 14 10.44 10.74 3.53
N VAL A 15 11.35 9.76 3.48
CA VAL A 15 12.67 9.90 4.10
C VAL A 15 13.55 10.82 3.27
N MET A 16 13.50 10.69 1.94
CA MET A 16 14.23 11.57 1.01
C MET A 16 13.77 13.04 1.11
N ASP A 17 12.49 13.28 1.33
CA ASP A 17 11.92 14.61 1.55
C ASP A 17 12.38 15.20 2.88
N GLY A 18 12.54 14.36 3.92
CA GLY A 18 13.23 14.76 5.15
C GLY A 18 14.68 15.21 4.90
N LEU A 19 15.43 14.52 4.03
CA LEU A 19 16.80 14.91 3.69
C LEU A 19 16.85 16.26 2.94
N ARG A 20 15.84 16.58 2.13
CA ARG A 20 15.75 17.90 1.44
C ARG A 20 15.71 19.05 2.44
N LEU A 21 15.26 18.84 3.67
CA LEU A 21 15.27 19.88 4.71
C LEU A 21 16.69 20.34 5.05
N LEU A 22 17.71 19.47 4.93
CA LEU A 22 19.12 19.84 5.13
C LEU A 22 19.63 20.81 4.05
N GLY A 23 19.04 20.75 2.86
CA GLY A 23 19.32 21.64 1.74
C GLY A 23 18.42 22.87 1.67
N CYS A 24 17.48 23.03 2.61
CA CYS A 24 16.55 24.15 2.61
C CYS A 24 17.26 25.42 3.13
N PRO A 25 17.29 26.52 2.35
CA PRO A 25 17.94 27.76 2.78
C PRO A 25 17.11 28.57 3.77
N TYR A 26 15.87 28.15 4.06
CA TYR A 26 14.94 28.85 4.94
C TYR A 26 14.91 28.20 6.32
N THR A 27 14.87 29.03 7.37
CA THR A 27 14.83 28.57 8.77
C THR A 27 13.60 27.71 9.07
N LYS A 28 12.47 27.99 8.41
CA LYS A 28 11.26 27.16 8.45
C LYS A 28 10.94 26.73 7.02
N SER A 29 10.83 25.43 6.81
CA SER A 29 10.51 24.84 5.50
C SER A 29 9.02 24.99 5.18
N ASP A 30 8.62 26.19 4.76
CA ASP A 30 7.29 26.44 4.19
C ASP A 30 7.39 26.44 2.65
N CYS A 31 7.25 25.26 2.06
CA CYS A 31 7.38 25.08 0.62
C CYS A 31 6.29 25.83 -0.17
N LEU A 32 5.07 25.96 0.38
CA LEU A 32 3.98 26.70 -0.26
C LEU A 32 4.33 28.18 -0.35
N GLN A 33 4.82 28.77 0.75
CA GLN A 33 5.18 30.18 0.82
C GLN A 33 6.45 30.50 0.02
N HIS A 34 7.50 29.68 0.16
CA HIS A 34 8.83 30.01 -0.38
C HIS A 34 9.12 29.43 -1.76
N CYS A 35 8.42 28.36 -2.15
CA CYS A 35 8.69 27.60 -3.36
C CYS A 35 7.43 27.23 -4.16
N GLY A 36 6.24 27.77 -3.82
CA GLY A 36 4.97 27.42 -4.47
C GLY A 36 4.94 27.70 -5.98
N ASN A 37 5.71 28.68 -6.45
CA ASN A 37 5.82 29.04 -7.87
C ASN A 37 6.97 28.31 -8.61
N ARG A 38 7.72 27.43 -7.92
CA ARG A 38 8.86 26.71 -8.49
C ARG A 38 8.47 25.29 -8.86
N SER A 39 8.88 24.88 -10.05
CA SER A 39 8.74 23.50 -10.51
C SER A 39 9.70 22.57 -9.77
N SER A 40 9.41 21.28 -9.81
CA SER A 40 10.36 20.26 -9.34
C SER A 40 11.66 20.34 -10.15
N GLY A 41 12.80 20.43 -9.48
CA GLY A 41 14.12 20.67 -10.07
C GLY A 41 14.64 22.10 -9.90
N GLU A 42 13.75 23.07 -9.64
CA GLU A 42 14.11 24.48 -9.50
C GLU A 42 14.28 24.92 -8.04
N ARG A 43 13.91 24.07 -7.08
CA ARG A 43 13.96 24.44 -5.67
C ARG A 43 15.40 24.27 -5.16
N PRO A 44 15.88 25.16 -4.28
CA PRO A 44 17.24 25.08 -3.76
C PRO A 44 17.60 23.74 -3.12
N CYS A 45 16.62 23.06 -2.52
CA CYS A 45 16.80 21.77 -1.85
C CYS A 45 16.63 20.54 -2.77
N ASP A 46 16.24 20.71 -4.04
CA ASP A 46 16.00 19.59 -4.96
C ASP A 46 17.28 18.80 -5.27
N SER A 47 18.42 19.48 -5.33
CA SER A 47 19.73 18.87 -5.59
C SER A 47 20.14 17.79 -4.58
N TYR A 48 19.53 17.75 -3.39
CA TYR A 48 19.89 16.81 -2.33
C TYR A 48 19.27 15.42 -2.48
N ALA A 49 18.04 15.33 -3.00
CA ALA A 49 17.33 14.06 -3.05
C ALA A 49 16.28 13.93 -4.17
N LEU A 50 16.22 14.88 -5.12
CA LEU A 50 15.25 14.80 -6.20
C LEU A 50 15.46 13.55 -7.05
N GLY A 51 14.38 12.82 -7.29
CA GLY A 51 14.37 11.60 -8.10
C GLY A 51 14.88 10.36 -7.38
N LEU A 52 15.25 10.45 -6.11
CA LEU A 52 15.57 9.29 -5.28
C LEU A 52 14.32 8.81 -4.56
N LEU A 53 14.02 7.52 -4.67
CA LEU A 53 12.99 6.88 -3.86
C LEU A 53 13.60 6.31 -2.59
N ASP A 54 12.81 6.24 -1.51
CA ASP A 54 13.25 5.65 -0.25
C ASP A 54 13.75 4.22 -0.47
N ARG A 55 13.04 3.44 -1.30
CA ARG A 55 13.40 2.06 -1.65
C ARG A 55 14.76 1.95 -2.35
N ASP A 56 15.16 2.92 -3.17
CA ASP A 56 16.41 2.86 -3.93
C ASP A 56 17.61 3.06 -3.00
N VAL A 57 17.43 3.87 -1.97
CA VAL A 57 18.44 4.10 -0.92
C VAL A 57 18.51 2.89 0.00
N PHE A 58 17.37 2.42 0.52
CA PHE A 58 17.36 1.30 1.46
C PHE A 58 17.72 -0.03 0.80
N GLY A 59 17.44 -0.21 -0.50
CA GLY A 59 17.88 -1.36 -1.28
C GLY A 59 19.40 -1.52 -1.32
N LYS A 60 20.16 -0.42 -1.17
CA LYS A 60 21.63 -0.44 -1.09
C LYS A 60 22.17 -0.55 0.33
N ARG A 61 21.34 -0.35 1.36
CA ARG A 61 21.75 -0.24 2.76
C ARG A 61 21.34 -1.43 3.61
N LEU A 62 20.18 -2.03 3.33
CA LEU A 62 19.65 -3.17 4.06
C LEU A 62 20.05 -4.47 3.39
N SER A 63 20.51 -5.44 4.18
CA SER A 63 20.64 -6.83 3.77
C SER A 63 19.28 -7.54 3.82
N GLY A 64 19.13 -8.67 3.13
CA GLY A 64 17.89 -9.47 3.16
C GLY A 64 17.44 -9.79 4.58
N GLY A 65 16.16 -9.57 4.87
CA GLY A 65 15.53 -9.71 6.18
C GLY A 65 15.73 -8.53 7.13
N GLN A 66 16.61 -7.57 6.82
CA GLN A 66 16.79 -6.39 7.66
C GLN A 66 15.72 -5.33 7.42
N ARG A 67 15.41 -4.57 8.47
CA ARG A 67 14.52 -3.41 8.41
C ARG A 67 15.21 -2.13 8.83
N THR A 68 14.65 -1.00 8.45
CA THR A 68 15.01 0.31 9.01
C THR A 68 14.46 0.47 10.43
N GLU A 69 14.84 1.58 11.05
CA GLU A 69 14.07 2.18 12.14
C GLU A 69 12.66 2.58 11.71
N ILE A 70 11.83 2.89 12.70
CA ILE A 70 10.45 3.31 12.51
C ILE A 70 10.41 4.81 12.19
N PHE A 71 9.70 5.15 11.12
CA PHE A 71 9.40 6.50 10.70
C PHE A 71 7.94 6.84 10.98
N GLY A 72 7.63 8.14 11.08
CA GLY A 72 6.27 8.65 11.16
C GLY A 72 5.83 9.21 9.81
N SER A 73 4.58 8.97 9.41
CA SER A 73 4.06 9.57 8.18
C SER A 73 3.95 11.09 8.29
N SER A 74 4.48 11.76 7.28
CA SER A 74 4.43 13.21 7.11
C SER A 74 3.12 13.72 6.51
N SER A 75 2.24 12.81 6.06
CA SER A 75 0.99 13.16 5.39
C SER A 75 0.03 13.90 6.33
N GLU A 76 -0.30 15.14 5.95
CA GLU A 76 -1.26 16.00 6.66
C GLU A 76 -2.67 15.39 6.69
N LEU A 77 -3.03 14.61 5.66
CA LEU A 77 -4.25 13.82 5.62
C LEU A 77 -4.26 12.72 6.69
N VAL A 78 -3.12 12.07 6.93
CA VAL A 78 -3.02 11.05 7.97
C VAL A 78 -3.14 11.69 9.36
N LYS A 79 -2.47 12.82 9.58
CA LYS A 79 -2.53 13.54 10.87
C LYS A 79 -3.93 14.07 11.19
N SER A 80 -4.64 14.61 10.21
CA SER A 80 -5.97 15.19 10.41
C SER A 80 -7.08 14.16 10.55
N TYR A 81 -6.93 12.97 9.98
CA TYR A 81 -7.99 11.95 9.98
C TYR A 81 -7.83 10.89 11.08
N TYR A 82 -6.58 10.60 11.49
CA TYR A 82 -6.31 9.49 12.40
C TYR A 82 -5.94 9.90 13.82
N GLU A 83 -5.74 11.19 14.11
CA GLU A 83 -5.41 11.72 15.45
C GLU A 83 -4.38 10.85 16.19
N ASP A 84 -4.78 10.15 17.25
CA ASP A 84 -3.92 9.26 18.06
C ASP A 84 -3.46 7.98 17.33
N ASN A 85 -4.09 7.63 16.20
CA ASN A 85 -3.77 6.48 15.36
C ASN A 85 -2.85 6.84 14.19
N GLU A 86 -1.90 7.75 14.40
CA GLU A 86 -0.89 8.09 13.40
C GLU A 86 -0.26 6.84 12.78
N VAL A 87 -0.08 6.85 11.47
CA VAL A 87 0.57 5.77 10.75
C VAL A 87 2.08 5.88 10.95
N ARG A 88 2.67 4.81 11.47
CA ARG A 88 4.12 4.58 11.58
C ARG A 88 4.52 3.51 10.59
N PHE A 89 5.75 3.56 10.10
CA PHE A 89 6.19 2.61 9.09
C PHE A 89 7.68 2.33 9.19
N PHE A 90 8.11 1.19 8.67
CA PHE A 90 9.51 0.89 8.39
C PHE A 90 9.64 0.28 7.00
N TYR A 91 10.85 0.32 6.43
CA TYR A 91 11.17 -0.45 5.23
C TYR A 91 11.85 -1.75 5.62
N VAL A 92 11.54 -2.83 4.91
CA VAL A 92 12.17 -4.14 5.07
C VAL A 92 12.67 -4.62 3.72
N ASN A 93 13.89 -5.16 3.70
CA ASN A 93 14.39 -5.88 2.55
C ASN A 93 13.90 -7.33 2.62
N THR A 94 13.03 -7.74 1.70
CA THR A 94 12.45 -9.10 1.67
C THR A 94 13.40 -10.15 1.09
N GLY A 95 14.55 -9.72 0.55
CA GLY A 95 15.48 -10.52 -0.23
C GLY A 95 15.40 -10.18 -1.73
N ASP A 96 14.18 -9.96 -2.23
CA ASP A 96 13.91 -9.66 -3.63
C ASP A 96 13.61 -8.18 -3.87
N GLU A 97 12.94 -7.52 -2.91
CA GLU A 97 12.58 -6.11 -3.00
C GLU A 97 12.67 -5.39 -1.65
N ILE A 98 12.56 -4.07 -1.70
CA ILE A 98 12.23 -3.28 -0.52
C ILE A 98 10.72 -3.14 -0.44
N ALA A 99 10.15 -3.55 0.68
CA ALA A 99 8.75 -3.33 1.01
C ALA A 99 8.61 -2.29 2.12
N ARG A 100 7.45 -1.61 2.16
CA ARG A 100 7.07 -0.73 3.27
C ARG A 100 6.00 -1.42 4.10
N VAL A 101 6.24 -1.50 5.39
CA VAL A 101 5.29 -2.04 6.37
C VAL A 101 4.79 -0.89 7.20
N GLU A 102 3.48 -0.69 7.24
CA GLU A 102 2.87 0.37 8.03
C GLU A 102 2.03 -0.22 9.16
N MET A 103 1.93 0.52 10.26
CA MET A 103 1.17 0.12 11.43
C MET A 103 0.70 1.35 12.21
N PRO A 104 -0.38 1.23 13.00
CA PRO A 104 -0.77 2.29 13.91
C PRO A 104 0.33 2.57 14.96
N LYS A 105 0.37 3.82 15.44
CA LYS A 105 1.28 4.28 16.50
C LYS A 105 1.36 3.35 17.70
N TRP A 106 0.22 2.87 18.21
CA TRP A 106 0.18 1.97 19.38
C TRP A 106 0.85 0.61 19.14
N VAL A 107 0.96 0.13 17.88
CA VAL A 107 1.77 -1.05 17.54
C VAL A 107 3.24 -0.67 17.55
N ALA A 108 3.58 0.48 16.98
CA ALA A 108 4.95 0.94 16.81
C ALA A 108 5.65 1.35 18.11
N GLU A 109 4.89 1.69 19.16
CA GLU A 109 5.41 2.05 20.48
C GLU A 109 5.77 0.83 21.34
N ASP A 110 5.28 -0.37 20.99
CA ASP A 110 5.63 -1.62 21.66
C ASP A 110 6.65 -2.41 20.82
N GLU A 111 7.90 -2.45 21.29
CA GLU A 111 9.01 -3.14 20.62
C GLU A 111 8.71 -4.62 20.37
N SER A 112 7.99 -5.28 21.27
CA SER A 112 7.63 -6.70 21.11
C SER A 112 6.64 -6.90 19.97
N SER A 113 5.67 -6.00 19.84
CA SER A 113 4.73 -5.97 18.72
C SER A 113 5.45 -5.69 17.39
N VAL A 114 6.37 -4.73 17.34
CA VAL A 114 7.16 -4.42 16.14
C VAL A 114 8.02 -5.62 15.73
N SER A 115 8.68 -6.27 16.68
CA SER A 115 9.48 -7.47 16.43
C SER A 115 8.63 -8.61 15.86
N LEU A 116 7.42 -8.78 16.39
CA LEU A 116 6.46 -9.75 15.88
C LEU A 116 6.00 -9.43 14.45
N VAL A 117 5.63 -8.18 14.15
CA VAL A 117 5.29 -7.74 12.78
C VAL A 117 6.42 -8.06 11.82
N HIS A 118 7.64 -7.63 12.16
CA HIS A 118 8.81 -7.82 11.32
C HIS A 118 9.07 -9.30 11.06
N SER A 119 9.04 -10.13 12.10
CA SER A 119 9.24 -11.57 11.99
C SER A 119 8.18 -12.24 11.12
N LEU A 120 6.90 -11.89 11.30
CA LEU A 120 5.80 -12.44 10.51
C LEU A 120 5.89 -12.02 9.04
N VAL A 121 6.18 -10.75 8.75
CA VAL A 121 6.34 -10.27 7.36
C VAL A 121 7.51 -10.99 6.69
N ALA A 122 8.66 -11.08 7.36
CA ALA A 122 9.82 -11.77 6.82
C ALA A 122 9.53 -13.26 6.57
N ASP A 123 8.79 -13.92 7.48
CA ASP A 123 8.38 -15.31 7.33
C ASP A 123 7.42 -15.51 6.14
N GLN A 124 6.40 -14.67 6.02
CA GLN A 124 5.43 -14.74 4.93
C GLN A 124 6.06 -14.44 3.57
N CYS A 125 6.98 -13.47 3.48
CA CYS A 125 7.74 -13.19 2.27
C CYS A 125 8.62 -14.39 1.90
N ARG A 126 9.24 -15.07 2.88
CA ARG A 126 10.04 -16.27 2.61
C ARG A 126 9.17 -17.41 2.05
N LEU A 127 7.95 -17.58 2.58
CA LEU A 127 7.00 -18.59 2.10
C LEU A 127 6.45 -18.28 0.71
N GLY A 128 6.22 -17.00 0.40
CA GLY A 128 5.66 -16.54 -0.88
C GLY A 128 6.70 -16.02 -1.88
N SER A 129 7.96 -16.46 -1.79
CA SER A 129 9.04 -16.10 -2.73
C SER A 129 9.23 -14.59 -2.94
N GLY A 130 9.39 -13.86 -1.84
CA GLY A 130 9.65 -12.41 -1.84
C GLY A 130 8.42 -11.55 -1.53
N TYR A 131 7.21 -12.12 -1.61
CA TYR A 131 5.94 -11.45 -1.32
C TYR A 131 5.11 -12.24 -0.29
N PRO A 132 4.33 -11.61 0.61
CA PRO A 132 3.62 -12.34 1.66
C PRO A 132 2.61 -13.36 1.10
N ALA A 133 2.82 -14.65 1.41
CA ALA A 133 1.93 -15.73 0.97
C ALA A 133 0.46 -15.49 1.36
N CYS A 134 0.20 -15.00 2.58
CA CYS A 134 -1.15 -14.64 3.02
C CYS A 134 -1.84 -13.58 2.14
N LEU A 135 -1.08 -12.64 1.56
CA LEU A 135 -1.64 -11.64 0.64
C LEU A 135 -1.87 -12.21 -0.76
N MET A 136 -1.06 -13.17 -1.20
CA MET A 136 -1.33 -13.91 -2.44
C MET A 136 -2.64 -14.67 -2.33
N GLU A 137 -2.79 -15.45 -1.26
CA GLU A 137 -4.02 -16.20 -0.97
C GLU A 137 -5.23 -15.27 -0.86
N ALA A 138 -5.10 -14.16 -0.13
CA ALA A 138 -6.19 -13.19 -0.01
C ALA A 138 -6.57 -12.58 -1.38
N HIS A 139 -5.60 -12.31 -2.25
CA HIS A 139 -5.86 -11.83 -3.60
C HIS A 139 -6.63 -12.89 -4.42
N GLU A 140 -6.19 -14.15 -4.38
CA GLU A 140 -6.84 -15.26 -5.08
C GLU A 140 -8.28 -15.49 -4.61
N GLN A 141 -8.52 -15.46 -3.29
CA GLN A 141 -9.86 -15.63 -2.71
C GLN A 141 -10.80 -14.45 -3.01
N ALA A 142 -10.25 -13.24 -3.21
CA ALA A 142 -11.05 -12.05 -3.53
C ALA A 142 -11.43 -11.97 -5.02
N VAL A 143 -10.88 -12.83 -5.89
CA VAL A 143 -11.20 -12.84 -7.32
C VAL A 143 -12.64 -13.30 -7.53
N ILE A 144 -13.51 -12.38 -7.97
CA ILE A 144 -14.86 -12.73 -8.41
C ILE A 144 -14.77 -13.34 -9.81
N SER A 145 -14.90 -14.66 -9.90
CA SER A 145 -14.82 -15.40 -11.15
C SER A 145 -16.02 -15.13 -12.07
N THR A 146 -15.90 -15.56 -13.34
CA THR A 146 -17.04 -15.48 -14.29
C THR A 146 -18.20 -16.38 -13.84
N SER A 147 -17.88 -17.55 -13.29
CA SER A 147 -18.88 -18.47 -12.71
C SER A 147 -19.60 -17.85 -11.52
N ASP A 148 -18.90 -17.15 -10.61
CA ASP A 148 -19.53 -16.50 -9.45
C ASP A 148 -20.50 -15.41 -9.91
N ARG A 149 -20.11 -14.63 -10.92
CA ARG A 149 -20.99 -13.62 -11.54
C ARG A 149 -22.23 -14.27 -12.16
N SER A 150 -22.06 -15.36 -12.91
CA SER A 150 -23.19 -16.08 -13.52
C SER A 150 -24.12 -16.68 -12.46
N TYR A 151 -23.56 -17.27 -11.40
CA TYR A 151 -24.34 -17.83 -10.29
C TYR A 151 -25.15 -16.76 -9.56
N PHE A 152 -24.50 -15.63 -9.22
CA PHE A 152 -25.19 -14.50 -8.59
C PHE A 152 -26.32 -13.95 -9.47
N LEU A 153 -26.08 -13.80 -10.77
CA LEU A 153 -27.11 -13.34 -11.70
C LEU A 153 -28.27 -14.32 -11.82
N ASN A 154 -28.02 -15.63 -11.82
CA ASN A 154 -29.08 -16.63 -11.85
C ASN A 154 -29.91 -16.62 -10.56
N LEU A 155 -29.26 -16.51 -9.39
CA LEU A 155 -29.96 -16.37 -8.11
C LEU A 155 -30.83 -15.11 -8.08
N LEU A 156 -30.32 -14.00 -8.61
CA LEU A 156 -31.07 -12.74 -8.69
C LEU A 156 -32.28 -12.87 -9.63
N GLU A 157 -32.12 -13.57 -10.75
CA GLU A 157 -33.20 -13.88 -11.69
C GLU A 157 -34.30 -14.73 -11.02
N GLU A 158 -33.94 -15.83 -10.34
CA GLU A 158 -34.88 -16.69 -9.60
C GLU A 158 -35.67 -15.92 -8.53
N VAL A 159 -35.00 -15.07 -7.75
CA VAL A 159 -35.65 -14.27 -6.69
C VAL A 159 -36.63 -13.25 -7.28
N LEU A 160 -36.25 -12.59 -8.38
CA LEU A 160 -37.09 -11.58 -9.02
C LEU A 160 -38.28 -12.20 -9.76
N GLU A 161 -38.09 -13.35 -10.41
CA GLU A 161 -39.18 -14.15 -10.98
C GLU A 161 -40.17 -14.58 -9.90
N GLY A 162 -39.69 -15.03 -8.74
CA GLY A 162 -40.52 -15.37 -7.58
C GLY A 162 -41.33 -14.19 -7.03
N GLN A 163 -40.88 -12.95 -7.25
CA GLN A 163 -41.59 -11.71 -6.89
C GLN A 163 -42.36 -11.09 -8.07
N ASN A 164 -42.48 -11.79 -9.20
CA ASN A 164 -43.18 -11.35 -10.40
C ASN A 164 -42.60 -10.04 -11.00
N MET A 165 -41.31 -9.77 -10.76
CA MET A 165 -40.58 -8.63 -11.29
C MET A 165 -39.74 -9.06 -12.50
N ARG A 166 -39.82 -8.32 -13.61
CA ARG A 166 -39.06 -8.64 -14.82
C ARG A 166 -37.59 -8.23 -14.67
N PHE A 167 -36.68 -9.19 -14.68
CA PHE A 167 -35.23 -8.95 -14.77
C PHE A 167 -34.80 -8.91 -16.25
N TYR A 168 -34.17 -7.82 -16.69
CA TYR A 168 -33.66 -7.69 -18.07
C TYR A 168 -32.14 -7.85 -18.08
N THR A 169 -31.65 -8.98 -18.61
CA THR A 169 -30.22 -9.14 -18.93
C THR A 169 -29.93 -8.74 -20.38
N SER A 170 -28.66 -8.45 -20.68
CA SER A 170 -28.22 -8.07 -22.03
C SER A 170 -28.47 -9.20 -23.05
N ARG A 171 -29.06 -8.86 -24.21
CA ARG A 171 -29.24 -9.79 -25.36
C ARG A 171 -27.94 -10.47 -25.82
N LYS A 172 -26.77 -9.88 -25.53
CA LYS A 172 -25.45 -10.47 -25.83
C LYS A 172 -25.07 -11.60 -24.87
N ASP A 173 -25.53 -11.54 -23.62
CA ASP A 173 -25.33 -12.61 -22.63
C ASP A 173 -26.25 -13.79 -22.95
N HIS A 174 -27.52 -13.48 -23.28
CA HIS A 174 -28.49 -14.46 -23.75
C HIS A 174 -28.01 -15.22 -25.01
N SER A 175 -27.43 -14.52 -25.99
CA SER A 175 -26.84 -15.14 -27.19
C SER A 175 -25.68 -16.10 -26.91
N LYS A 176 -24.91 -15.91 -25.82
CA LYS A 176 -23.84 -16.83 -25.43
C LYS A 176 -24.39 -18.08 -24.72
N ARG A 177 -25.53 -17.95 -24.04
CA ARG A 177 -26.27 -19.08 -23.44
C ARG A 177 -26.96 -19.94 -24.51
N ILE A 178 -27.44 -19.34 -25.61
CA ILE A 178 -28.02 -20.03 -26.78
C ILE A 178 -26.94 -20.46 -27.79
N ARG A 179 -25.77 -20.94 -27.34
CA ARG A 179 -24.86 -21.64 -28.26
C ARG A 179 -25.36 -23.07 -28.39
N TRP A 180 -25.85 -23.40 -29.59
CA TRP A 180 -26.44 -24.66 -30.07
C TRP A 180 -27.99 -24.75 -30.03
N LEU A 181 -28.62 -24.11 -31.03
CA LEU A 181 -29.50 -24.83 -31.96
C LEU A 181 -28.73 -25.04 -33.26
#